data_AF-A0A9C9PKK0-F1
#
_entry.id   AF-A0A9C9PKK0-F1
#
_cell.length_a   1.000
_cell.length_b   1.000
_cell.length_c   1.000
_cell.angle_alpha   90.00
_cell.angle_beta   90.00
_cell.angle_gamma   90.00
#
_symmetry.space_group_name_H-M   'P 1'
#
loop_
_entity.id
_entity.type
_entity.pdbx_description
1 polymer ?
#
loop_
_entity_poly.entity_id
_entity_poly.type
_entity_poly.pdbx_seq_one_letter_code
_entity_poly.pdbx_strand_id
1 'polypeptide(L)'
;MHIMINPINEYLDQIQKNLQTGVAKELTHRSALEKLLETLQPTVHVVNEPKRIECGSPDLVILDPKADNVPLGYIEAKDIGLSLDNALKTEQLERYLAFSDNLILTDYLEFRWFVKHERQPKIIVRLATIEQSGHLQPKAASFLDFENLIALFVQTQAITLTNPFDLAERMAKIAIPMRSAVLTAYQLEKSGPLHEQFDSFRTILVDSLTQEQFADMYAQTACYGLFAAKCSALEKPFSRIHAVHYVPKTNPFLRRLFNQIVGIDIDDRLVWAVEHLVAILNHTDIAAILTDFGKRTRQTDPVVHFYETFLKHYDPKLREMRGVYYTPEPVVSYIVRSVDGLLKQRFKLRDGLADSSRLESGLHKVQILDPAVGTGTFLYAVFNQIFGKFMKTKGMWSAYVAEHLLPRVHGFELLMAPYTVAHMKLGLQLQEMGYEFDSDERLQIFLTNSLENTHDKGSTPTLPFAEW
;
A
#
# COMPACT_ATOMS: atom_id res chain seq x y z
N MET A 1 34.71 15.41 30.91
CA MET A 1 33.35 14.97 31.27
C MET A 1 32.39 16.02 30.72
N HIS A 2 31.94 15.88 29.47
CA HIS A 2 30.91 16.78 28.94
C HIS A 2 29.61 16.47 29.68
N ILE A 3 29.13 17.41 30.49
CA ILE A 3 27.80 17.35 31.05
C ILE A 3 26.87 17.44 29.85
N MET A 4 26.26 16.32 29.43
CA MET A 4 25.20 16.38 28.43
C MET A 4 24.05 17.19 29.04
N ILE A 5 23.87 18.40 28.53
CA ILE A 5 22.78 19.27 28.93
C ILE A 5 21.49 18.59 28.45
N ASN A 6 20.49 18.48 29.34
CA ASN A 6 19.19 17.91 28.97
C ASN A 6 18.53 18.82 27.91
N PRO A 7 18.16 18.31 26.72
CA PRO A 7 17.54 19.11 25.65
C PRO A 7 16.29 19.87 26.08
N ILE A 8 15.51 19.33 27.01
CA ILE A 8 14.29 19.96 27.53
C ILE A 8 14.65 21.18 28.40
N ASN A 9 15.74 21.12 29.16
CA ASN A 9 16.20 22.29 29.91
C ASN A 9 16.68 23.40 28.96
N GLU A 10 17.43 23.07 27.91
CA GLU A 10 17.84 24.06 26.90
C GLU A 10 16.63 24.71 26.23
N TYR A 11 15.60 23.91 25.93
CA TYR A 11 14.34 24.39 25.40
C TYR A 11 13.67 25.38 26.37
N LEU A 12 13.48 25.00 27.64
CA LEU A 12 12.85 25.87 28.64
C LEU A 12 13.65 27.16 28.87
N ASP A 13 14.98 27.09 28.87
CA ASP A 13 15.84 28.27 28.95
C ASP A 13 15.64 29.21 27.75
N GLN A 14 15.46 28.66 26.55
CA GLN A 14 15.18 29.46 25.36
C GLN A 14 13.78 30.08 25.42
N ILE A 15 12.78 29.36 25.92
CA ILE A 15 11.43 29.90 26.14
C ILE A 15 11.49 31.04 27.17
N GLN A 16 12.20 30.86 28.29
CA GLN A 16 12.38 31.89 29.32
C GLN A 16 13.03 33.17 28.76
N LYS A 17 14.08 33.02 27.94
CA LYS A 17 14.74 34.15 27.27
C LYS A 17 13.76 34.90 26.36
N ASN A 18 12.97 34.16 25.56
CA ASN A 18 11.97 34.76 24.67
C ASN A 18 10.92 35.55 25.49
N LEU A 19 10.39 34.97 26.56
CA LEU A 19 9.41 35.63 27.45
C LEU A 19 9.97 36.91 28.09
N GLN A 20 11.24 36.91 28.51
CA GLN A 20 11.90 38.08 29.13
C GLN A 20 12.02 39.28 28.19
N THR A 21 11.91 39.10 26.87
CA THR A 21 11.92 40.21 25.91
C THR A 21 10.67 41.11 26.00
N GLY A 22 9.57 40.60 26.57
CA GLY A 22 8.30 41.32 26.69
C GLY A 22 7.54 41.54 25.38
N VAL A 23 8.08 41.10 24.23
CA VAL A 23 7.46 41.26 22.90
C VAL A 23 7.22 39.92 22.18
N ALA A 24 7.53 38.80 22.83
CA ALA A 24 7.32 37.47 22.28
C ALA A 24 5.82 37.19 22.04
N LYS A 25 5.54 36.52 20.92
CA LYS A 25 4.21 35.99 20.55
C LYS A 25 4.36 34.51 20.22
N GLU A 26 3.27 33.83 19.90
CA GLU A 26 3.22 32.42 19.50
C GLU A 26 4.39 32.01 18.59
N LEU A 27 4.57 32.70 17.45
CA LEU A 27 5.60 32.39 16.45
C LEU A 27 7.03 32.40 17.01
N THR A 28 7.30 33.18 18.06
CA THR A 28 8.64 33.35 18.64
C THR A 28 9.19 32.05 19.22
N HIS A 29 8.32 31.11 19.60
CA HIS A 29 8.71 29.87 20.28
C HIS A 29 8.84 28.66 19.34
N ARG A 30 8.40 28.78 18.08
CA ARG A 30 8.38 27.65 17.13
C ARG A 30 9.76 27.08 16.82
N SER A 31 10.76 27.94 16.61
CA SER A 31 12.14 27.49 16.33
C SER A 31 12.76 26.72 17.49
N ALA A 32 12.43 27.09 18.73
CA ALA A 32 12.87 26.36 19.92
C ALA A 32 12.21 24.98 19.99
N LEU A 33 10.91 24.90 19.66
CA LEU A 33 10.17 23.64 19.63
C LEU A 33 10.66 22.70 18.52
N GLU A 34 10.88 23.22 17.31
CA GLU A 34 11.45 22.49 16.17
C GLU A 34 12.79 21.84 16.56
N LYS A 35 13.71 22.64 17.11
CA LYS A 35 15.01 22.15 17.58
C LYS A 35 14.89 21.07 18.66
N LEU A 36 13.97 21.24 19.62
CA LEU A 36 13.74 20.24 20.67
C LEU A 36 13.30 18.91 20.07
N LEU A 37 12.33 18.94 19.17
CA LEU A 37 11.76 17.75 18.55
C LEU A 37 12.80 17.00 17.70
N GLU A 38 13.59 17.70 16.88
CA GLU A 38 14.66 17.07 16.08
C GLU A 38 15.82 16.57 16.97
N THR A 39 16.06 17.19 18.12
CA THR A 39 17.06 16.71 19.08
C THR A 39 16.59 15.43 19.78
N LEU A 40 15.31 15.35 20.17
CA LEU A 40 14.73 14.17 20.82
C LEU A 40 14.50 13.02 19.84
N GLN A 41 14.21 13.32 18.58
CA GLN A 41 13.96 12.35 17.51
C GLN A 41 14.81 12.71 16.27
N PRO A 42 16.11 12.37 16.25
CA PRO A 42 17.01 12.74 15.14
C PRO A 42 16.67 12.12 13.78
N THR A 43 15.74 11.16 13.78
CA THR A 43 15.29 10.44 12.59
C THR A 43 14.12 11.11 11.87
N VAL A 44 13.50 12.13 12.45
CA VAL A 44 12.39 12.87 11.82
C VAL A 44 12.86 14.22 11.30
N HIS A 45 12.08 14.82 10.42
CA HIS A 45 12.27 16.21 10.01
C HIS A 45 11.04 17.03 10.38
N VAL A 46 11.24 18.16 11.05
CA VAL A 46 10.14 19.03 11.48
C VAL A 46 10.08 20.22 10.54
N VAL A 47 8.89 20.49 9.99
CA VAL A 47 8.65 21.65 9.11
C VAL A 47 7.68 22.60 9.79
N ASN A 48 8.14 23.83 10.02
CA ASN A 48 7.30 24.96 10.43
C ASN A 48 6.57 25.55 9.22
N GLU A 49 5.31 25.96 9.42
CA GLU A 49 4.41 26.50 8.39
C GLU A 49 4.32 25.59 7.13
N PRO A 50 3.92 24.32 7.31
CA PRO A 50 3.70 23.42 6.18
C PRO A 50 2.64 23.97 5.21
N LYS A 51 2.67 23.46 3.97
CA LYS A 51 1.61 23.75 3.01
C LYS A 51 0.24 23.39 3.60
N ARG A 52 -0.74 24.24 3.31
CA ARG A 52 -2.13 24.05 3.72
C ARG A 52 -2.63 22.66 3.30
N ILE A 53 -3.21 21.94 4.26
CA ILE A 53 -3.88 20.64 4.07
C ILE A 53 -5.40 20.84 4.00
N GLU A 54 -6.14 19.78 3.67
CA GLU A 54 -7.60 19.82 3.48
C GLU A 54 -8.35 20.40 4.69
N CYS A 55 -7.90 20.09 5.90
CA CYS A 55 -8.53 20.55 7.13
C CYS A 55 -8.03 21.92 7.63
N GLY A 56 -6.95 22.50 7.06
CA GLY A 56 -6.43 23.83 7.42
C GLY A 56 -4.91 23.97 7.28
N SER A 57 -4.30 24.90 8.01
CA SER A 57 -2.85 25.15 8.03
C SER A 57 -2.33 24.87 9.44
N PRO A 58 -1.87 23.65 9.76
CA PRO A 58 -1.26 23.37 11.05
C PRO A 58 0.07 24.13 11.18
N ASP A 59 0.48 24.41 12.41
CA ASP A 59 1.67 25.21 12.67
C ASP A 59 2.97 24.46 12.36
N LEU A 60 3.05 23.19 12.75
CA LEU A 60 4.17 22.31 12.39
C LEU A 60 3.67 20.95 11.90
N VAL A 61 4.49 20.31 11.09
CA VAL A 61 4.35 18.90 10.71
C VAL A 61 5.64 18.16 11.03
N ILE A 62 5.53 16.95 11.58
CA ILE A 62 6.65 16.03 11.67
C ILE A 62 6.59 15.09 10.47
N LEU A 63 7.68 14.99 9.71
CA LEU A 63 7.82 14.16 8.52
C LEU A 63 8.77 13.00 8.80
N ASP A 64 8.53 11.85 8.19
CA ASP A 64 9.47 10.73 8.14
C ASP A 64 10.31 10.79 6.85
N PRO A 65 11.59 11.20 6.91
CA PRO A 65 12.46 11.25 5.75
C PRO A 65 12.71 9.87 5.11
N LYS A 66 12.55 8.77 5.88
CA LYS A 66 12.69 7.41 5.36
C LYS A 66 11.47 6.99 4.54
N ALA A 67 10.30 7.54 4.85
CA ALA A 67 9.06 7.29 4.12
C ALA A 67 8.75 8.42 3.12
N ASP A 68 9.73 8.94 2.38
CA ASP A 68 9.54 10.02 1.39
C ASP A 68 8.85 11.27 1.97
N ASN A 69 9.27 11.67 3.18
CA ASN A 69 8.68 12.80 3.91
C ASN A 69 7.15 12.65 4.09
N VAL A 70 6.68 11.42 4.31
CA VAL A 70 5.30 11.18 4.71
C VAL A 70 5.05 11.85 6.07
N PRO A 71 3.95 12.59 6.26
CA PRO A 71 3.62 13.17 7.55
C PRO A 71 3.39 12.08 8.61
N LEU A 72 4.04 12.21 9.76
CA LEU A 72 3.79 11.38 10.94
C LEU A 72 2.67 11.95 11.80
N GLY A 73 2.50 13.27 11.77
CA GLY A 73 1.44 13.98 12.46
C GLY A 73 1.69 15.48 12.48
N TYR A 74 0.72 16.21 13.03
CA TYR A 74 0.72 17.66 13.05
C TYR A 74 0.81 18.21 14.48
N ILE A 75 1.32 19.42 14.61
CA ILE A 75 1.36 20.16 15.87
C ILE A 75 0.69 21.51 15.65
N GLU A 76 -0.27 21.81 16.52
CA GLU A 76 -0.90 23.12 16.63
C GLU A 76 -0.44 23.79 17.92
N ALA A 77 0.06 25.01 17.81
CA ALA A 77 0.55 25.79 18.93
C ALA A 77 -0.41 26.94 19.26
N LYS A 78 -0.33 27.41 20.51
CA LYS A 78 -1.05 28.59 21.03
C LYS A 78 -0.09 29.41 21.87
N ASP A 79 -0.41 30.69 22.10
CA ASP A 79 0.37 31.53 22.99
C ASP A 79 0.50 30.90 24.39
N ILE A 80 1.70 31.03 24.97
CA ILE A 80 1.99 30.55 26.33
C ILE A 80 0.98 31.12 27.32
N GLY A 81 0.36 30.23 28.10
CA GLY A 81 -0.63 30.61 29.13
C GLY A 81 -2.07 30.73 28.62
N LEU A 82 -2.34 30.57 27.32
CA LEU A 82 -3.71 30.39 26.84
C LEU A 82 -4.27 29.03 27.27
N SER A 83 -5.57 29.01 27.56
CA SER A 83 -6.27 27.78 27.93
C SER A 83 -6.42 26.86 26.71
N LEU A 84 -5.71 25.74 26.72
CA LEU A 84 -5.85 24.68 25.72
C LEU A 84 -7.28 24.09 25.71
N ASP A 85 -7.98 24.08 26.85
CA ASP A 85 -9.39 23.66 26.93
C ASP A 85 -10.34 24.56 26.13
N ASN A 86 -10.05 25.86 26.06
CA ASN A 86 -10.80 26.77 25.20
C ASN A 86 -10.37 26.65 23.74
N ALA A 87 -9.08 26.44 23.46
CA ALA A 87 -8.59 26.19 22.10
C ALA A 87 -9.26 24.96 21.48
N LEU A 88 -9.48 23.88 22.25
CA LEU A 88 -10.17 22.67 21.80
C LEU A 88 -11.64 22.89 21.36
N LYS A 89 -12.26 24.00 21.76
CA LYS A 89 -13.65 24.35 21.37
C LYS A 89 -13.73 25.21 20.11
N THR A 90 -12.59 25.54 19.50
CA THR A 90 -12.55 26.33 18.28
C THR A 90 -12.88 25.46 17.07
N GLU A 91 -13.57 26.03 16.08
CA GLU A 91 -13.91 25.34 14.83
C GLU A 91 -12.66 24.79 14.11
N GLN A 92 -11.53 25.49 14.24
CA GLN A 92 -10.24 25.06 13.69
C GLN A 92 -9.76 23.75 14.33
N LEU A 93 -9.71 23.67 15.66
CA LEU A 93 -9.27 22.43 16.34
C LEU A 93 -10.29 21.31 16.21
N GLU A 94 -11.59 21.61 16.19
CA GLU A 94 -12.61 20.60 15.92
C GLU A 94 -12.40 19.94 14.55
N ARG A 95 -12.03 20.72 13.53
CA ARG A 95 -11.64 20.19 12.21
C ARG A 95 -10.37 19.35 12.31
N TYR A 96 -9.31 19.83 12.96
CA TYR A 96 -8.07 19.03 13.03
C TYR A 96 -8.28 17.70 13.74
N LEU A 97 -9.03 17.67 14.85
CA LEU A 97 -9.38 16.43 15.54
C LEU A 97 -10.26 15.49 14.70
N ALA A 98 -11.06 16.03 13.77
CA ALA A 98 -11.91 15.23 12.89
C ALA A 98 -11.17 14.66 11.65
N PHE A 99 -10.01 15.19 11.29
CA PHE A 99 -9.26 14.79 10.09
C PHE A 99 -7.85 14.24 10.36
N SER A 100 -7.25 14.55 11.51
CA SER A 100 -5.89 14.13 11.83
C SER A 100 -5.88 12.96 12.79
N ASP A 101 -5.27 11.87 12.36
CA ASP A 101 -5.06 10.66 13.18
C ASP A 101 -4.03 10.85 14.29
N ASN A 102 -3.19 11.88 14.21
CA ASN A 102 -2.07 12.10 15.12
C ASN A 102 -1.77 13.60 15.25
N LEU A 103 -2.20 14.20 16.36
CA LEU A 103 -2.16 15.64 16.59
C LEU A 103 -1.62 15.96 17.99
N ILE A 104 -0.71 16.93 18.08
CA ILE A 104 -0.34 17.56 19.34
C ILE A 104 -0.90 18.98 19.39
N LEU A 105 -1.57 19.33 20.48
CA LEU A 105 -1.92 20.70 20.82
C LEU A 105 -1.02 21.17 21.97
N THR A 106 -0.40 22.34 21.84
CA THR A 106 0.51 22.87 22.87
C THR A 106 0.43 24.38 23.05
N ASP A 107 0.70 24.83 24.28
CA ASP A 107 1.01 26.24 24.60
C ASP A 107 2.52 26.43 24.83
N TYR A 108 3.36 25.54 24.29
CA TYR A 108 4.81 25.42 24.53
C TYR A 108 5.22 24.91 25.93
N LEU A 109 4.30 24.84 26.90
CA LEU A 109 4.60 24.33 28.25
C LEU A 109 3.81 23.06 28.59
N GLU A 110 2.57 22.95 28.10
CA GLU A 110 1.71 21.79 28.14
C GLU A 110 1.53 21.20 26.74
N PHE A 111 1.60 19.88 26.63
CA PHE A 111 1.46 19.12 25.39
C PHE A 111 0.33 18.12 25.59
N ARG A 112 -0.66 18.18 24.71
CA ARG A 112 -1.82 17.29 24.69
C ARG A 112 -1.79 16.51 23.39
N TRP A 113 -1.67 15.19 23.49
CA TRP A 113 -1.56 14.30 22.33
C TRP A 113 -2.90 13.60 22.04
N PHE A 114 -3.38 13.69 20.81
CA PHE A 114 -4.63 13.10 20.31
C PHE A 114 -4.34 12.08 19.21
N VAL A 115 -5.08 10.97 19.22
CA VAL A 115 -4.88 9.83 18.31
C VAL A 115 -6.22 9.35 17.75
N LYS A 116 -6.27 8.95 16.47
CA LYS A 116 -7.42 8.27 15.83
C LYS A 116 -8.76 9.00 15.99
N HIS A 117 -8.77 10.31 15.78
CA HIS A 117 -9.98 11.14 15.88
C HIS A 117 -10.65 11.17 17.27
N GLU A 118 -9.92 10.79 18.32
CA GLU A 118 -10.42 10.92 19.69
C GLU A 118 -10.47 12.38 20.13
N ARG A 119 -11.56 12.79 20.77
CA ARG A 119 -11.72 14.15 21.31
C ARG A 119 -11.01 14.38 22.64
N GLN A 120 -10.55 13.31 23.28
CA GLN A 120 -9.82 13.38 24.54
C GLN A 120 -8.34 13.13 24.27
N PRO A 121 -7.42 13.88 24.90
CA PRO A 121 -6.00 13.62 24.75
C PRO A 121 -5.65 12.29 25.41
N LYS A 122 -4.91 11.46 24.68
CA LYS A 122 -4.37 10.18 25.16
C LYS A 122 -3.31 10.40 26.24
N ILE A 123 -2.48 11.43 26.07
CA ILE A 123 -1.45 11.82 27.04
C ILE A 123 -1.45 13.34 27.17
N ILE A 124 -1.33 13.84 28.41
CA ILE A 124 -1.10 15.25 28.73
C ILE A 124 0.19 15.34 29.53
N VAL A 125 1.14 16.16 29.08
CA VAL A 125 2.40 16.42 29.80
C VAL A 125 2.62 17.92 29.94
N ARG A 126 3.04 18.37 31.12
CA ARG A 126 3.39 19.78 31.36
C ARG A 126 4.85 19.89 31.82
N LEU A 127 5.69 20.52 31.01
CA LEU A 127 7.13 20.66 31.21
C LEU A 127 7.49 21.73 32.25
N ALA A 128 6.68 22.78 32.38
CA ALA A 128 6.91 23.84 33.36
C ALA A 128 5.62 24.58 33.76
N THR A 129 5.69 25.32 34.85
CA THR A 129 4.68 26.30 35.27
C THR A 129 5.27 27.70 35.31
N ILE A 130 4.45 28.72 35.09
CA ILE A 130 4.87 30.12 35.20
C ILE A 130 4.55 30.60 36.61
N GLU A 131 5.55 31.12 37.31
CA GLU A 131 5.35 31.80 38.60
C GLU A 131 4.75 33.18 38.43
N GLN A 132 4.26 33.77 39.53
CA GLN A 132 3.83 35.17 39.56
C GLN A 132 4.95 36.15 39.15
N SER A 133 6.22 35.74 39.31
CA SER A 133 7.41 36.48 38.89
C SER A 133 7.63 36.49 37.37
N GLY A 134 6.90 35.67 36.60
CA GLY A 134 7.13 35.43 35.18
C GLY A 134 8.26 34.43 34.90
N HIS A 135 8.86 33.83 35.93
CA HIS A 135 9.88 32.79 35.79
C HIS A 135 9.23 31.41 35.58
N LEU A 136 9.81 30.61 34.69
CA LEU A 136 9.45 29.22 34.46
C LEU A 136 10.02 28.35 35.58
N GLN A 137 9.18 27.51 36.15
CA GLN A 137 9.58 26.46 37.09
C GLN A 137 9.49 25.10 36.37
N PRO A 138 10.64 24.50 36.00
CA PRO A 138 10.66 23.21 35.32
C PRO A 138 10.07 22.10 36.19
N LYS A 139 9.24 21.25 35.58
CA LYS A 139 8.73 20.02 36.16
C LYS A 139 9.57 18.84 35.69
N ALA A 140 10.80 18.73 36.22
CA ALA A 140 11.77 17.71 35.81
C ALA A 140 11.23 16.27 35.89
N ALA A 141 10.31 15.98 36.82
CA ALA A 141 9.65 14.68 36.93
C ALA A 141 8.83 14.28 35.69
N SER A 142 8.37 15.26 34.90
CA SER A 142 7.54 15.04 33.70
C SER A 142 8.35 14.96 32.40
N PHE A 143 9.68 15.11 32.46
CA PHE A 143 10.52 15.12 31.26
C PHE A 143 10.53 13.77 30.55
N LEU A 144 10.61 12.67 31.32
CA LEU A 144 10.54 11.33 30.76
C LEU A 144 9.18 11.05 30.11
N ASP A 145 8.09 11.56 30.69
CA ASP A 145 6.75 11.45 30.11
C ASP A 145 6.64 12.20 28.78
N PHE A 146 7.30 13.35 28.66
CA PHE A 146 7.36 14.11 27.41
C PHE A 146 8.17 13.37 26.34
N GLU A 147 9.35 12.84 26.69
CA GLU A 147 10.15 12.01 25.77
C GLU A 147 9.35 10.81 25.27
N ASN A 148 8.63 10.15 26.18
CA ASN A 148 7.72 9.05 25.85
C ASN A 148 6.55 9.50 24.95
N LEU A 149 5.93 10.65 25.22
CA LEU A 149 4.87 11.21 24.36
C LEU A 149 5.39 11.43 22.94
N ILE A 150 6.55 12.07 22.77
CA ILE A 150 7.13 12.33 21.44
C ILE A 150 7.54 11.03 20.75
N ALA A 151 8.12 10.07 21.47
CA ALA A 151 8.45 8.76 20.92
C ALA A 151 7.20 8.00 20.43
N LEU A 152 6.13 8.00 21.24
CA LEU A 152 4.86 7.37 20.86
C LEU A 152 4.18 8.11 19.71
N PHE A 153 4.27 9.45 19.67
CA PHE A 153 3.76 10.26 18.56
C PHE A 153 4.43 9.85 17.24
N VAL A 154 5.76 9.77 17.20
CA VAL A 154 6.53 9.39 16.01
C VAL A 154 6.29 7.94 15.60
N GLN A 155 6.08 7.04 16.57
CA GLN A 155 5.81 5.62 16.31
C GLN A 155 4.36 5.33 15.91
N THR A 156 3.45 6.28 16.11
CA THR A 156 2.04 6.08 15.77
C THR A 156 1.86 6.08 14.26
N GLN A 157 1.31 4.98 13.75
CA GLN A 157 0.94 4.85 12.34
C GLN A 157 -0.29 5.72 12.07
N ALA A 158 -0.05 7.01 11.82
CA ALA A 158 -1.07 7.93 11.35
C ALA A 158 -1.35 7.65 9.88
N ILE A 159 -2.64 7.56 9.52
CA ILE A 159 -3.04 7.53 8.12
C ILE A 159 -2.91 8.96 7.58
N THR A 160 -2.11 9.13 6.54
CA THR A 160 -1.86 10.45 5.93
C THR A 160 -2.02 10.47 4.42
N LEU A 161 -2.12 9.29 3.79
CA LEU A 161 -2.38 9.15 2.36
C LEU A 161 -3.75 8.51 2.16
N THR A 162 -4.69 9.25 1.59
CA THR A 162 -6.05 8.77 1.29
C THR A 162 -6.33 8.67 -0.21
N ASN A 163 -5.41 9.18 -1.04
CA ASN A 163 -5.57 9.36 -2.47
C ASN A 163 -4.74 8.33 -3.27
N PRO A 164 -5.33 7.57 -4.21
CA PRO A 164 -4.62 6.59 -5.04
C PRO A 164 -3.55 7.21 -5.94
N PHE A 165 -3.73 8.44 -6.39
CA PHE A 165 -2.74 9.13 -7.22
C PHE A 165 -1.46 9.44 -6.44
N ASP A 166 -1.61 9.93 -5.20
CA ASP A 166 -0.46 10.25 -4.34
C ASP A 166 0.31 8.98 -3.94
N LEU A 167 -0.40 7.89 -3.63
CA LEU A 167 0.23 6.60 -3.36
C LEU A 167 1.01 6.09 -4.59
N ALA A 168 0.40 6.13 -5.78
CA ALA A 168 1.01 5.65 -7.01
C ALA A 168 2.29 6.44 -7.36
N GLU A 169 2.25 7.77 -7.24
CA GLU A 169 3.41 8.64 -7.46
C GLU A 169 4.56 8.30 -6.48
N ARG A 170 4.26 8.18 -5.19
CA ARG A 170 5.27 7.89 -4.16
C ARG A 170 5.89 6.51 -4.33
N MET A 171 5.08 5.50 -4.62
CA MET A 171 5.59 4.16 -4.91
C MET A 171 6.48 4.15 -6.16
N ALA A 172 6.12 4.90 -7.21
CA ALA A 172 6.96 5.03 -8.41
C ALA A 172 8.32 5.68 -8.09
N LYS A 173 8.36 6.71 -7.23
CA LYS A 173 9.60 7.37 -6.78
C LYS A 173 10.54 6.44 -6.02
N ILE A 174 10.03 5.40 -5.35
CA ILE A 174 10.84 4.36 -4.70
C ILE A 174 11.24 3.26 -5.70
N ALA A 175 10.33 2.89 -6.60
CA ALA A 175 10.56 1.83 -7.58
C ALA A 175 11.71 2.18 -8.55
N ILE A 176 11.86 3.45 -8.94
CA ILE A 176 12.93 3.90 -9.85
C ILE A 176 14.33 3.63 -9.27
N PRO A 177 14.69 4.14 -8.07
CA PRO A 177 15.99 3.86 -7.48
C PRO A 177 16.13 2.38 -7.08
N MET A 178 15.04 1.68 -6.75
CA MET A 178 15.06 0.21 -6.57
C MET A 178 15.49 -0.52 -7.83
N ARG A 179 14.93 -0.19 -9.01
CA ARG A 179 15.34 -0.76 -10.30
C ARG A 179 16.83 -0.54 -10.55
N SER A 180 17.31 0.68 -10.35
CA SER A 180 18.73 1.02 -10.51
C SER A 180 19.62 0.25 -9.54
N ALA A 181 19.17 0.07 -8.29
CA ALA A 181 19.88 -0.69 -7.28
C ALA A 181 19.94 -2.19 -7.64
N VAL A 182 18.85 -2.79 -8.12
CA VAL A 182 18.83 -4.19 -8.59
C VAL A 182 19.82 -4.39 -9.74
N LEU A 183 19.80 -3.51 -10.74
CA LEU A 183 20.70 -3.62 -11.88
C LEU A 183 22.17 -3.51 -11.46
N THR A 184 22.48 -2.56 -10.57
CA THR A 184 23.83 -2.39 -10.02
C THR A 184 24.25 -3.60 -9.18
N ALA A 185 23.34 -4.10 -8.33
CA ALA A 185 23.55 -5.25 -7.49
C ALA A 185 23.85 -6.52 -8.32
N TYR A 186 23.08 -6.72 -9.39
CA TYR A 186 23.26 -7.79 -10.37
C TYR A 186 24.62 -7.70 -11.08
N GLN A 187 25.02 -6.51 -11.53
CA GLN A 187 26.30 -6.31 -12.24
C GLN A 187 27.52 -6.49 -11.34
N LEU A 188 27.41 -6.14 -10.05
CA LEU A 188 28.47 -6.35 -9.06
C LEU A 188 28.57 -7.81 -8.62
N GLU A 189 27.46 -8.53 -8.64
CA GLU A 189 27.42 -9.96 -8.38
C GLU A 189 28.02 -10.71 -9.57
N LYS A 190 29.05 -11.55 -9.34
CA LYS A 190 29.64 -12.37 -10.42
C LYS A 190 28.80 -13.62 -10.71
N SER A 191 28.28 -14.23 -9.64
CA SER A 191 27.37 -15.37 -9.62
C SER A 191 26.72 -15.38 -8.24
N GLY A 192 25.40 -15.53 -8.18
CA GLY A 192 24.67 -15.54 -6.92
C GLY A 192 23.16 -15.41 -7.12
N PRO A 193 22.40 -15.12 -6.05
CA PRO A 193 20.94 -15.18 -6.08
C PRO A 193 20.27 -14.32 -7.16
N LEU A 194 20.81 -13.14 -7.51
CA LEU A 194 20.18 -12.32 -8.56
C LEU A 194 20.42 -12.90 -9.97
N HIS A 195 21.56 -13.55 -10.20
CA HIS A 195 21.81 -14.31 -11.44
C HIS A 195 20.91 -15.54 -11.55
N GLU A 196 20.75 -16.30 -10.46
CA GLU A 196 19.84 -17.46 -10.41
C GLU A 196 18.38 -17.05 -10.64
N GLN A 197 17.96 -15.91 -10.07
CA GLN A 197 16.65 -15.33 -10.30
C GLN A 197 16.48 -14.88 -11.76
N PHE A 198 17.47 -14.20 -12.33
CA PHE A 198 17.45 -13.80 -13.74
C PHE A 198 17.31 -14.99 -14.69
N ASP A 199 18.09 -16.05 -14.48
CA ASP A 199 18.05 -17.26 -15.30
C ASP A 199 16.70 -17.98 -15.17
N SER A 200 16.14 -18.00 -13.95
CA SER A 200 14.79 -18.52 -13.70
C SER A 200 13.74 -17.72 -14.46
N PHE A 201 13.80 -16.39 -14.43
CA PHE A 201 12.87 -15.52 -15.17
C PHE A 201 12.99 -15.72 -16.68
N ARG A 202 14.21 -15.84 -17.21
CA ARG A 202 14.42 -16.11 -18.64
C ARG A 202 13.80 -17.42 -19.06
N THR A 203 14.10 -18.49 -18.34
CA THR A 203 13.67 -19.84 -18.70
C THR A 203 12.15 -20.03 -18.61
N ILE A 204 11.51 -19.33 -17.67
CA ILE A 204 10.10 -19.51 -17.33
C ILE A 204 9.20 -18.51 -18.07
N LEU A 205 9.62 -17.26 -18.20
CA LEU A 205 8.75 -16.16 -18.61
C LEU A 205 9.05 -15.68 -20.02
N VAL A 206 10.29 -15.26 -20.28
CA VAL A 206 10.69 -14.63 -21.54
C VAL A 206 12.14 -14.99 -21.85
N ASP A 207 12.37 -15.88 -22.83
CA ASP A 207 13.72 -16.35 -23.18
C ASP A 207 14.66 -15.18 -23.60
N SER A 208 14.09 -14.09 -24.12
CA SER A 208 14.81 -12.88 -24.56
C SER A 208 14.90 -11.77 -23.50
N LEU A 209 14.67 -12.06 -22.22
CA LEU A 209 14.70 -11.05 -21.16
C LEU A 209 16.11 -10.44 -21.00
N THR A 210 16.20 -9.11 -21.02
CA THR A 210 17.45 -8.38 -20.72
C THR A 210 17.63 -8.11 -19.23
N GLN A 211 18.84 -7.76 -18.80
CA GLN A 211 19.14 -7.43 -17.40
C GLN A 211 18.34 -6.21 -16.92
N GLU A 212 18.15 -5.21 -17.79
CA GLU A 212 17.34 -4.02 -17.51
C GLU A 212 15.87 -4.39 -17.34
N GLN A 213 15.35 -5.25 -18.22
CA GLN A 213 13.97 -5.74 -18.12
C GLN A 213 13.77 -6.59 -16.86
N PHE A 214 14.76 -7.37 -16.45
CA PHE A 214 14.74 -8.10 -15.19
C PHE A 214 14.68 -7.17 -13.98
N ALA A 215 15.55 -6.15 -13.91
CA ALA A 215 15.54 -5.18 -12.83
C ALA A 215 14.21 -4.41 -12.75
N ASP A 216 13.62 -4.11 -13.91
CA ASP A 216 12.32 -3.47 -14.04
C ASP A 216 11.19 -4.38 -13.52
N MET A 217 11.17 -5.65 -13.94
CA MET A 217 10.23 -6.65 -13.43
C MET A 217 10.35 -6.85 -11.92
N TYR A 218 11.58 -6.88 -11.39
CA TYR A 218 11.83 -7.01 -9.95
C TYR A 218 11.18 -5.85 -9.18
N ALA A 219 11.51 -4.61 -9.55
CA ALA A 219 11.02 -3.42 -8.87
C ALA A 219 9.48 -3.30 -8.95
N GLN A 220 8.89 -3.58 -10.11
CA GLN A 220 7.44 -3.60 -10.27
C GLN A 220 6.80 -4.70 -9.42
N THR A 221 7.37 -5.91 -9.39
CA THR A 221 6.81 -7.01 -8.59
C THR A 221 6.83 -6.69 -7.11
N ALA A 222 7.91 -6.08 -6.60
CA ALA A 222 7.97 -5.66 -5.21
C ALA A 222 6.88 -4.63 -4.89
N CYS A 223 6.73 -3.60 -5.73
CA CYS A 223 5.71 -2.56 -5.54
C CYS A 223 4.29 -3.12 -5.55
N TYR A 224 3.91 -3.79 -6.64
CA TYR A 224 2.54 -4.29 -6.80
C TYR A 224 2.23 -5.47 -5.88
N GLY A 225 3.22 -6.31 -5.59
CA GLY A 225 3.05 -7.39 -4.64
C GLY A 225 2.85 -6.88 -3.22
N LEU A 226 3.59 -5.85 -2.79
CA LEU A 226 3.39 -5.22 -1.47
C LEU A 226 2.03 -4.52 -1.38
N PHE A 227 1.64 -3.78 -2.43
CA PHE A 227 0.31 -3.18 -2.50
C PHE A 227 -0.79 -4.24 -2.43
N ALA A 228 -0.66 -5.34 -3.18
CA ALA A 228 -1.62 -6.43 -3.16
C ALA A 228 -1.70 -7.15 -1.81
N ALA A 229 -0.54 -7.39 -1.19
CA ALA A 229 -0.48 -7.92 0.16
C ALA A 229 -1.16 -6.99 1.16
N LYS A 230 -0.94 -5.67 1.06
CA LYS A 230 -1.58 -4.69 1.93
C LYS A 230 -3.10 -4.63 1.75
N CYS A 231 -3.59 -4.70 0.50
CA CYS A 231 -5.03 -4.80 0.20
C CYS A 231 -5.68 -6.04 0.82
N SER A 232 -4.93 -7.14 0.93
CA SER A 232 -5.40 -8.40 1.55
C SER A 232 -5.25 -8.41 3.08
N ALA A 233 -4.63 -7.37 3.65
CA ALA A 233 -4.27 -7.23 5.04
C ALA A 233 -4.96 -6.05 5.73
N LEU A 234 -6.14 -5.65 5.25
CA LEU A 234 -6.95 -4.61 5.89
C LEU A 234 -7.07 -4.89 7.39
N GLU A 235 -6.76 -3.87 8.19
CA GLU A 235 -6.78 -3.90 9.66
C GLU A 235 -5.78 -4.86 10.35
N LYS A 236 -4.92 -5.54 9.58
CA LYS A 236 -3.88 -6.44 10.13
C LYS A 236 -2.52 -5.75 10.22
N PRO A 237 -1.63 -6.20 11.13
CA PRO A 237 -0.24 -5.75 11.15
C PRO A 237 0.41 -6.01 9.79
N PHE A 238 1.09 -5.00 9.25
CA PHE A 238 1.73 -5.09 7.96
C PHE A 238 3.20 -4.70 8.08
N SER A 239 4.05 -5.66 7.73
CA SER A 239 5.50 -5.49 7.62
C SER A 239 5.98 -6.31 6.44
N ARG A 240 7.26 -6.15 6.09
CA ARG A 240 7.91 -6.95 5.05
C ARG A 240 7.70 -8.46 5.21
N ILE A 241 7.84 -8.97 6.44
CA ILE A 241 7.66 -10.39 6.76
C ILE A 241 6.19 -10.81 6.63
N HIS A 242 5.26 -10.01 7.17
CA HIS A 242 3.84 -10.33 7.07
C HIS A 242 3.32 -10.30 5.62
N ALA A 243 3.88 -9.42 4.78
CA ALA A 243 3.40 -9.21 3.41
C ALA A 243 3.38 -10.51 2.58
N VAL A 244 4.38 -11.39 2.75
CA VAL A 244 4.46 -12.69 2.05
C VAL A 244 3.27 -13.60 2.40
N HIS A 245 2.73 -13.50 3.61
CA HIS A 245 1.58 -14.28 4.05
C HIS A 245 0.23 -13.74 3.56
N TYR A 246 0.19 -12.48 3.14
CA TYR A 246 -1.06 -11.84 2.70
C TYR A 246 -1.27 -11.90 1.19
N VAL A 247 -0.26 -12.28 0.40
CA VAL A 247 -0.45 -12.55 -1.03
C VAL A 247 -1.40 -13.75 -1.20
N PRO A 248 -2.47 -13.66 -2.02
CA PRO A 248 -3.47 -14.71 -2.17
C PRO A 248 -2.88 -16.09 -2.49
N LYS A 249 -3.42 -17.14 -1.85
CA LYS A 249 -2.99 -18.54 -2.07
C LYS A 249 -3.21 -19.03 -3.50
N THR A 250 -4.13 -18.40 -4.23
CA THR A 250 -4.48 -18.71 -5.64
C THR A 250 -3.36 -18.43 -6.64
N ASN A 251 -2.19 -17.94 -6.20
CA ASN A 251 -1.01 -17.78 -7.04
C ASN A 251 0.30 -18.24 -6.35
N PRO A 252 0.62 -19.54 -6.38
CA PRO A 252 1.86 -20.07 -5.80
C PRO A 252 3.14 -19.50 -6.43
N PHE A 253 3.11 -19.16 -7.72
CA PHE A 253 4.24 -18.54 -8.41
C PHE A 253 4.54 -17.16 -7.84
N LEU A 254 3.53 -16.29 -7.78
CA LEU A 254 3.68 -14.94 -7.23
C LEU A 254 4.10 -14.99 -5.76
N ARG A 255 3.54 -15.90 -4.94
CA ARG A 255 3.95 -16.05 -3.53
C ARG A 255 5.43 -16.41 -3.37
N ARG A 256 5.92 -17.37 -4.16
CA ARG A 256 7.33 -17.79 -4.12
C ARG A 256 8.25 -16.68 -4.62
N LEU A 257 7.91 -16.07 -5.75
CA LEU A 257 8.67 -14.95 -6.28
C LEU A 257 8.71 -13.80 -5.27
N PHE A 258 7.56 -13.44 -4.71
CA PHE A 258 7.44 -12.38 -3.72
C PHE A 258 8.28 -12.66 -2.45
N ASN A 259 8.37 -13.91 -2.01
CA ASN A 259 9.26 -14.28 -0.91
C ASN A 259 10.74 -14.04 -1.23
N GLN A 260 11.17 -14.25 -2.48
CA GLN A 260 12.56 -14.00 -2.88
C GLN A 260 12.90 -12.52 -3.00
N ILE A 261 11.94 -11.68 -3.39
CA ILE A 261 12.18 -10.26 -3.66
C ILE A 261 11.81 -9.30 -2.52
N VAL A 262 11.00 -9.77 -1.57
CA VAL A 262 10.50 -8.98 -0.43
C VAL A 262 10.74 -9.73 0.89
N GLY A 263 10.63 -11.06 0.90
CA GLY A 263 10.76 -11.90 2.08
C GLY A 263 12.19 -12.01 2.61
N ILE A 264 12.46 -13.07 3.35
CA ILE A 264 13.73 -13.24 4.10
C ILE A 264 14.93 -13.39 3.15
N ASP A 265 14.70 -13.90 1.94
CA ASP A 265 15.75 -14.23 0.97
C ASP A 265 16.15 -13.04 0.07
N ILE A 266 15.67 -11.83 0.41
CA ILE A 266 16.00 -10.60 -0.32
C ILE A 266 17.50 -10.25 -0.17
N ASP A 267 18.09 -9.67 -1.21
CA ASP A 267 19.42 -9.06 -1.14
C ASP A 267 19.42 -7.88 -0.15
N ASP A 268 20.34 -7.90 0.82
CA ASP A 268 20.47 -6.87 1.86
C ASP A 268 20.60 -5.45 1.28
N ARG A 269 21.18 -5.29 0.09
CA ARG A 269 21.34 -4.00 -0.61
C ARG A 269 20.01 -3.42 -1.08
N LEU A 270 18.94 -4.23 -1.10
CA LEU A 270 17.61 -3.86 -1.58
C LEU A 270 16.57 -3.73 -0.45
N VAL A 271 16.90 -4.17 0.76
CA VAL A 271 16.01 -4.13 1.93
C VAL A 271 15.45 -2.72 2.17
N TRP A 272 16.28 -1.69 2.03
CA TRP A 272 15.87 -0.29 2.24
C TRP A 272 14.66 0.09 1.36
N ALA A 273 14.63 -0.33 0.10
CA ALA A 273 13.58 0.04 -0.84
C ALA A 273 12.25 -0.62 -0.46
N VAL A 274 12.31 -1.89 -0.06
CA VAL A 274 11.14 -2.66 0.38
C VAL A 274 10.60 -2.11 1.71
N GLU A 275 11.47 -1.79 2.67
CA GLU A 275 11.05 -1.18 3.94
C GLU A 275 10.43 0.21 3.72
N HIS A 276 10.94 1.01 2.77
CA HIS A 276 10.32 2.29 2.41
C HIS A 276 8.92 2.10 1.81
N LEU A 277 8.74 1.11 0.91
CA LEU A 277 7.42 0.79 0.36
C LEU A 277 6.44 0.33 1.46
N VAL A 278 6.90 -0.51 2.39
CA VAL A 278 6.11 -0.96 3.55
C VAL A 278 5.71 0.22 4.44
N ALA A 279 6.62 1.16 4.70
CA ALA A 279 6.34 2.35 5.49
C ALA A 279 5.25 3.20 4.84
N ILE A 280 5.37 3.51 3.54
CA ILE A 280 4.34 4.28 2.81
C ILE A 280 2.98 3.58 2.85
N LEU A 281 2.95 2.27 2.62
CA LEU A 281 1.70 1.49 2.69
C LEU A 281 1.08 1.49 4.09
N ASN A 282 1.87 1.59 5.16
CA ASN A 282 1.37 1.70 6.53
C ASN A 282 0.79 3.08 6.87
N HIS A 283 1.21 4.12 6.16
CA HIS A 283 0.66 5.48 6.28
C HIS A 283 -0.48 5.78 5.30
N THR A 284 -1.02 4.73 4.67
CA THR A 284 -2.06 4.85 3.65
C THR A 284 -3.39 4.27 4.13
N ASP A 285 -4.48 4.98 3.88
CA ASP A 285 -5.83 4.50 4.06
C ASP A 285 -6.21 3.56 2.93
N ILE A 286 -5.79 2.30 3.04
CA ILE A 286 -6.05 1.33 1.98
C ILE A 286 -7.55 1.08 1.81
N ALA A 287 -8.36 1.27 2.86
CA ALA A 287 -9.82 1.19 2.74
C ALA A 287 -10.38 2.35 1.92
N ALA A 288 -9.90 3.59 2.11
CA ALA A 288 -10.26 4.73 1.26
C ALA A 288 -9.82 4.51 -0.20
N ILE A 289 -8.59 4.04 -0.42
CA ILE A 289 -8.05 3.72 -1.75
C ILE A 289 -8.93 2.67 -2.46
N LEU A 290 -9.43 1.69 -1.72
CA LEU A 290 -10.29 0.63 -2.23
C LEU A 290 -11.79 0.95 -2.13
N THR A 291 -12.20 2.14 -1.70
CA THR A 291 -13.62 2.44 -1.42
C THR A 291 -14.50 2.27 -2.66
N ASP A 292 -13.98 2.54 -3.86
CA ASP A 292 -14.68 2.33 -5.14
C ASP A 292 -14.23 1.06 -5.87
N PHE A 293 -13.41 0.22 -5.23
CA PHE A 293 -12.97 -1.05 -5.79
C PHE A 293 -14.17 -1.98 -6.02
N GLY A 294 -14.36 -2.42 -7.27
CA GLY A 294 -15.43 -3.38 -7.63
C GLY A 294 -16.87 -2.84 -7.56
N LYS A 295 -17.10 -1.59 -7.14
CA LYS A 295 -18.43 -1.00 -7.16
C LYS A 295 -18.83 -0.65 -8.59
N ARG A 296 -20.06 -1.02 -8.97
CA ARG A 296 -20.75 -0.57 -10.20
C ARG A 296 -21.13 0.92 -10.13
N THR A 297 -20.19 1.78 -9.74
CA THR A 297 -20.37 3.22 -9.94
C THR A 297 -20.06 3.51 -11.41
N ARG A 298 -20.69 4.52 -12.01
CA ARG A 298 -20.41 4.94 -13.40
C ARG A 298 -19.00 5.54 -13.58
N GLN A 299 -18.10 5.25 -12.64
CA GLN A 299 -16.74 5.75 -12.53
C GLN A 299 -15.78 4.58 -12.33
N THR A 300 -14.53 4.90 -12.59
CA THR A 300 -13.45 4.04 -13.03
C THR A 300 -12.87 3.14 -11.95
N ASP A 301 -12.27 2.01 -12.35
CA ASP A 301 -11.60 1.07 -11.46
C ASP A 301 -10.36 1.73 -10.79
N PRO A 302 -10.37 1.98 -9.46
CA PRO A 302 -9.29 2.70 -8.78
C PRO A 302 -7.93 2.01 -8.90
N VAL A 303 -7.91 0.68 -9.01
CA VAL A 303 -6.66 -0.08 -9.13
C VAL A 303 -6.08 0.03 -10.54
N VAL A 304 -6.93 0.20 -11.56
CA VAL A 304 -6.46 0.48 -12.91
C VAL A 304 -5.85 1.89 -12.99
N HIS A 305 -6.50 2.89 -12.40
CA HIS A 305 -5.92 4.24 -12.38
C HIS A 305 -4.67 4.36 -11.52
N PHE A 306 -4.62 3.62 -10.42
CA PHE A 306 -3.39 3.45 -9.65
C PHE A 306 -2.26 2.92 -10.54
N TYR A 307 -2.52 1.87 -11.34
CA TYR A 307 -1.56 1.30 -12.28
C TYR A 307 -1.12 2.30 -13.37
N GLU A 308 -2.06 2.98 -14.02
CA GLU A 308 -1.77 3.99 -15.04
C GLU A 308 -0.94 5.15 -14.49
N THR A 309 -1.28 5.61 -13.28
CA THR A 309 -0.58 6.70 -12.59
C THR A 309 0.82 6.28 -12.19
N PHE A 310 0.97 5.08 -11.63
CA PHE A 310 2.28 4.54 -11.28
C PHE A 310 3.16 4.48 -12.52
N LEU A 311 2.69 3.88 -13.62
CA LEU A 311 3.47 3.78 -14.85
C LEU A 311 3.83 5.15 -15.43
N LYS A 312 2.93 6.13 -15.34
CA LYS A 312 3.20 7.51 -15.78
C LYS A 312 4.39 8.12 -15.01
N HIS A 313 4.52 7.84 -13.72
CA HIS A 313 5.62 8.36 -12.91
C HIS A 313 6.87 7.47 -12.95
N TYR A 314 6.70 6.17 -13.16
CA TYR A 314 7.77 5.17 -13.15
C TYR A 314 8.49 5.06 -14.50
N ASP A 315 7.74 4.83 -15.59
CA ASP A 315 8.25 4.70 -16.95
C ASP A 315 7.19 5.12 -18.00
N PRO A 316 7.15 6.40 -18.39
CA PRO A 316 6.19 6.91 -19.37
C PRO A 316 6.29 6.21 -20.75
N LYS A 317 7.49 5.80 -21.15
CA LYS A 317 7.71 5.14 -22.45
C LYS A 317 7.14 3.73 -22.43
N LEU A 318 7.34 3.01 -21.33
CA LEU A 318 6.74 1.69 -21.14
C LEU A 318 5.21 1.77 -21.20
N ARG A 319 4.60 2.79 -20.58
CA ARG A 319 3.15 3.03 -20.63
C ARG A 319 2.63 3.18 -22.06
N GLU A 320 3.29 3.99 -22.88
CA GLU A 320 2.90 4.23 -24.27
C GLU A 320 3.13 3.00 -25.16
N MET A 321 4.31 2.38 -25.07
CA MET A 321 4.66 1.20 -25.87
C MET A 321 3.76 0.00 -25.57
N ARG A 322 3.37 -0.17 -24.30
CA ARG A 322 2.56 -1.32 -23.87
C ARG A 322 1.06 -1.08 -24.01
N GLY A 323 0.65 0.12 -24.42
CA GLY A 323 -0.75 0.42 -24.76
C GLY A 323 -1.71 -0.01 -23.65
N VAL A 324 -1.37 0.27 -22.40
CA VAL A 324 -2.22 -0.10 -21.26
C VAL A 324 -3.44 0.83 -21.30
N TYR A 325 -4.53 0.34 -21.89
CA TYR A 325 -5.78 1.05 -21.99
C TYR A 325 -6.86 0.31 -21.21
N TYR A 326 -7.52 1.02 -20.30
CA TYR A 326 -8.69 0.52 -19.62
C TYR A 326 -9.82 0.19 -20.62
N THR A 327 -10.34 -1.04 -20.56
CA THR A 327 -11.55 -1.40 -21.30
C THR A 327 -12.78 -0.99 -20.46
N PRO A 328 -13.67 -0.11 -20.97
CA PRO A 328 -14.81 0.36 -20.20
C PRO A 328 -15.72 -0.78 -19.72
N GLU A 329 -16.08 -0.79 -18.43
CA GLU A 329 -16.94 -1.80 -17.81
C GLU A 329 -18.25 -2.04 -18.60
N PRO A 330 -18.97 -1.02 -19.14
CA PRO A 330 -20.18 -1.26 -19.90
C PRO A 330 -19.97 -2.15 -21.14
N VAL A 331 -18.82 -2.01 -21.81
CA VAL A 331 -18.45 -2.80 -23.00
C VAL A 331 -18.17 -4.23 -22.58
N VAL A 332 -17.32 -4.42 -21.57
CA VAL A 332 -16.99 -5.75 -21.03
C VAL A 332 -18.25 -6.48 -20.58
N SER A 333 -19.10 -5.80 -19.81
CA SER A 333 -20.33 -6.37 -19.26
C SER A 333 -21.33 -6.74 -20.36
N TYR A 334 -21.43 -5.94 -21.43
CA TYR A 334 -22.24 -6.27 -22.59
C TYR A 334 -21.75 -7.54 -23.29
N ILE A 335 -20.45 -7.66 -23.53
CA ILE A 335 -19.85 -8.84 -24.19
C ILE A 335 -20.09 -10.10 -23.34
N VAL A 336 -19.78 -10.07 -22.05
CA VAL A 336 -19.94 -11.24 -21.16
C VAL A 336 -21.39 -11.71 -21.08
N ARG A 337 -22.35 -10.79 -20.92
CA ARG A 337 -23.78 -11.16 -20.93
C ARG A 337 -24.24 -11.71 -22.27
N SER A 338 -23.71 -11.19 -23.38
CA SER A 338 -24.04 -11.66 -24.72
C SER A 338 -23.54 -13.09 -24.94
N VAL A 339 -22.31 -13.39 -24.51
CA VAL A 339 -21.75 -14.76 -24.54
C VAL A 339 -22.60 -15.71 -23.69
N ASP A 340 -22.95 -15.33 -22.46
CA ASP A 340 -23.85 -16.12 -21.59
C ASP A 340 -25.21 -16.39 -22.25
N GLY A 341 -25.79 -15.39 -22.91
CA GLY A 341 -27.03 -15.53 -23.67
C GLY A 341 -26.91 -16.47 -24.87
N LEU A 342 -25.80 -16.40 -25.63
CA LEU A 342 -25.53 -17.27 -26.77
C LEU A 342 -25.35 -18.73 -26.35
N LEU A 343 -24.64 -18.99 -25.24
CA LEU A 343 -24.50 -20.35 -24.67
C LEU A 343 -25.88 -20.97 -24.36
N LYS A 344 -26.78 -20.18 -23.79
CA LYS A 344 -28.16 -20.62 -23.49
C LYS A 344 -28.99 -20.86 -24.75
N GLN A 345 -29.01 -19.91 -25.68
CA GLN A 345 -29.93 -19.93 -26.81
C GLN A 345 -29.47 -20.84 -27.95
N ARG A 346 -28.17 -20.79 -28.29
CA ARG A 346 -27.58 -21.47 -29.45
C ARG A 346 -26.99 -22.82 -29.09
N PHE A 347 -26.27 -22.90 -27.98
CA PHE A 347 -25.60 -24.14 -27.55
C PHE A 347 -26.43 -25.00 -26.58
N LYS A 348 -27.62 -24.52 -26.20
CA LYS A 348 -28.59 -25.22 -25.33
C LYS A 348 -28.03 -25.57 -23.94
N LEU A 349 -27.01 -24.82 -23.50
CA LEU A 349 -26.47 -24.89 -22.15
C LEU A 349 -27.32 -23.99 -21.27
N ARG A 350 -28.34 -24.57 -20.60
CA ARG A 350 -29.31 -23.82 -19.79
C ARG A 350 -28.63 -22.90 -18.78
N ASP A 351 -27.47 -23.34 -18.30
CA ASP A 351 -26.72 -22.59 -17.33
C ASP A 351 -25.73 -21.55 -17.89
N GLY A 352 -25.60 -21.45 -19.22
CA GLY A 352 -24.76 -20.46 -19.87
C GLY A 352 -23.31 -20.54 -19.38
N LEU A 353 -22.74 -19.42 -18.94
CA LEU A 353 -21.38 -19.39 -18.39
C LEU A 353 -21.21 -20.21 -17.12
N ALA A 354 -22.29 -20.47 -16.37
CA ALA A 354 -22.24 -21.24 -15.12
C ALA A 354 -22.40 -22.76 -15.32
N ASP A 355 -22.53 -23.23 -16.56
CA ASP A 355 -22.72 -24.65 -16.87
C ASP A 355 -21.54 -25.50 -16.37
N SER A 356 -21.83 -26.51 -15.55
CA SER A 356 -20.84 -27.43 -14.97
C SER A 356 -20.76 -28.78 -15.70
N SER A 357 -21.48 -28.95 -16.81
CA SER A 357 -21.49 -30.22 -17.51
C SER A 357 -20.13 -30.51 -18.15
N ARG A 358 -19.79 -31.81 -18.19
CA ARG A 358 -18.52 -32.31 -18.73
C ARG A 358 -18.74 -33.12 -20.00
N LEU A 359 -17.71 -33.18 -20.83
CA LEU A 359 -17.57 -34.15 -21.91
C LEU A 359 -17.25 -35.53 -21.34
N GLU A 360 -17.34 -36.57 -22.16
CA GLU A 360 -16.93 -37.94 -21.77
C GLU A 360 -15.46 -38.02 -21.33
N SER A 361 -14.62 -37.12 -21.85
CA SER A 361 -13.22 -36.96 -21.43
C SER A 361 -13.03 -36.38 -20.03
N GLY A 362 -14.11 -35.98 -19.35
CA GLY A 362 -14.07 -35.32 -18.04
C GLY A 362 -13.82 -33.80 -18.08
N LEU A 363 -13.54 -33.22 -19.26
CA LEU A 363 -13.38 -31.76 -19.42
C LEU A 363 -14.71 -31.03 -19.35
N HIS A 364 -14.76 -29.86 -18.70
CA HIS A 364 -15.95 -28.99 -18.75
C HIS A 364 -16.24 -28.57 -20.19
N LYS A 365 -17.51 -28.62 -20.59
CA LYS A 365 -17.95 -28.23 -21.94
C LYS A 365 -17.70 -26.75 -22.24
N VAL A 366 -17.74 -25.90 -21.22
CA VAL A 366 -17.49 -24.46 -21.34
C VAL A 366 -16.11 -24.13 -20.78
N GLN A 367 -15.15 -23.88 -21.66
CA GLN A 367 -13.83 -23.34 -21.32
C GLN A 367 -13.82 -21.83 -21.57
N ILE A 368 -13.19 -21.06 -20.68
CA ILE A 368 -13.10 -19.60 -20.76
C ILE A 368 -11.62 -19.24 -20.83
N LEU A 369 -11.23 -18.50 -21.86
CA LEU A 369 -9.86 -18.00 -22.03
C LEU A 369 -9.91 -16.50 -22.31
N ASP A 370 -9.13 -15.74 -21.55
CA ASP A 370 -8.77 -14.36 -21.85
C ASP A 370 -7.29 -14.29 -22.29
N PRO A 371 -6.99 -14.20 -23.59
CA PRO A 371 -5.62 -14.29 -24.10
C PRO A 371 -4.77 -13.03 -23.86
N ALA A 372 -5.38 -11.96 -23.33
CA ALA A 372 -4.73 -10.70 -22.98
C ALA A 372 -5.43 -10.11 -21.75
N VAL A 373 -5.28 -10.78 -20.62
CA VAL A 373 -6.13 -10.60 -19.43
C VAL A 373 -5.99 -9.23 -18.78
N GLY A 374 -4.86 -8.54 -18.99
CA GLY A 374 -4.58 -7.25 -18.38
C GLY A 374 -4.74 -7.32 -16.87
N THR A 375 -5.47 -6.37 -16.31
CA THR A 375 -5.79 -6.32 -14.88
C THR A 375 -6.96 -7.24 -14.47
N GLY A 376 -7.42 -8.15 -15.34
CA GLY A 376 -8.46 -9.14 -15.01
C GLY A 376 -9.90 -8.69 -15.28
N THR A 377 -10.12 -7.61 -16.05
CA THR A 377 -11.46 -6.99 -16.17
C THR A 377 -12.52 -7.91 -16.78
N PHE A 378 -12.20 -8.68 -17.83
CA PHE A 378 -13.16 -9.64 -18.41
C PHE A 378 -13.45 -10.79 -17.46
N LEU A 379 -12.42 -11.39 -16.86
CA LEU A 379 -12.60 -12.49 -15.90
C LEU A 379 -13.40 -12.03 -14.67
N TYR A 380 -13.18 -10.80 -14.20
CA TYR A 380 -13.97 -10.21 -13.11
C TYR A 380 -15.46 -10.12 -13.47
N ALA A 381 -15.78 -9.69 -14.70
CA ALA A 381 -17.15 -9.63 -15.19
C ALA A 381 -17.77 -11.03 -15.38
N VAL A 382 -16.98 -12.01 -15.82
CA VAL A 382 -17.39 -13.42 -15.93
C VAL A 382 -17.76 -13.98 -14.56
N PHE A 383 -16.92 -13.76 -13.54
CA PHE A 383 -17.18 -14.22 -12.17
C PHE A 383 -18.47 -13.62 -11.63
N ASN A 384 -18.69 -12.31 -11.83
CA ASN A 384 -19.95 -11.66 -11.47
C ASN A 384 -21.16 -12.26 -12.18
N GLN A 385 -21.06 -12.55 -13.48
CA GLN A 385 -22.16 -13.14 -14.25
C GLN A 385 -22.52 -14.55 -13.75
N ILE A 386 -21.52 -15.36 -13.39
CA ILE A 386 -21.70 -16.70 -12.84
C ILE A 386 -22.27 -16.63 -11.42
N PHE A 387 -21.65 -15.82 -10.55
CA PHE A 387 -22.05 -15.64 -9.15
C PHE A 387 -23.49 -15.16 -9.00
N GLY A 388 -24.01 -14.39 -9.96
CA GLY A 388 -25.40 -13.94 -9.99
C GLY A 388 -26.43 -15.08 -9.81
N LYS A 389 -26.08 -16.33 -10.14
CA LYS A 389 -26.93 -17.51 -9.89
C LYS A 389 -26.87 -18.05 -8.48
N PHE A 390 -25.73 -17.88 -7.81
CA PHE A 390 -25.48 -18.40 -6.48
C PHE A 390 -25.91 -17.43 -5.38
N MET A 391 -26.41 -16.24 -5.74
CA MET A 391 -26.90 -15.22 -4.79
C MET A 391 -27.94 -15.75 -3.79
N LYS A 392 -28.76 -16.74 -4.20
CA LYS A 392 -29.77 -17.39 -3.33
C LYS A 392 -29.27 -18.67 -2.64
N THR A 393 -28.10 -19.17 -3.03
CA THR A 393 -27.51 -20.44 -2.58
C THR A 393 -26.02 -20.26 -2.30
N LYS A 394 -25.67 -19.21 -1.53
CA LYS A 394 -24.27 -18.82 -1.28
C LYS A 394 -23.42 -19.95 -0.69
N GLY A 395 -24.01 -20.83 0.13
CA GLY A 395 -23.29 -21.97 0.71
C GLY A 395 -22.76 -22.99 -0.32
N MET A 396 -23.25 -22.98 -1.56
CA MET A 396 -22.74 -23.83 -2.64
C MET A 396 -21.63 -23.16 -3.46
N TRP A 397 -21.38 -21.86 -3.25
CA TRP A 397 -20.45 -21.09 -4.07
C TRP A 397 -19.02 -21.62 -3.94
N SER A 398 -18.55 -21.84 -2.71
CA SER A 398 -17.15 -22.24 -2.49
C SER A 398 -16.81 -23.56 -3.20
N ALA A 399 -17.66 -24.58 -3.04
CA ALA A 399 -17.52 -25.86 -3.72
C ALA A 399 -17.58 -25.73 -5.26
N TYR A 400 -18.51 -24.91 -5.78
CA TYR A 400 -18.59 -24.65 -7.21
C TYR A 400 -17.31 -23.98 -7.75
N VAL A 401 -16.74 -23.04 -7.00
CA VAL A 401 -15.52 -22.34 -7.40
C VAL A 401 -14.37 -23.33 -7.57
N ALA A 402 -14.12 -24.16 -6.55
CA ALA A 402 -13.05 -25.14 -6.56
C ALA A 402 -13.27 -26.21 -7.64
N GLU A 403 -14.45 -26.82 -7.70
CA GLU A 403 -14.68 -27.97 -8.58
C GLU A 403 -14.94 -27.59 -10.05
N HIS A 404 -15.47 -26.40 -10.30
CA HIS A 404 -16.01 -26.03 -11.60
C HIS A 404 -15.55 -24.69 -12.15
N LEU A 405 -15.23 -23.68 -11.35
CA LEU A 405 -14.84 -22.37 -11.90
C LEU A 405 -13.34 -22.30 -12.20
N LEU A 406 -12.50 -22.50 -11.19
CA LEU A 406 -11.04 -22.36 -11.32
C LEU A 406 -10.43 -23.30 -12.37
N PRO A 407 -10.89 -24.57 -12.52
CA PRO A 407 -10.30 -25.49 -13.49
C PRO A 407 -10.51 -25.13 -14.98
N ARG A 408 -11.44 -24.21 -15.30
CA ARG A 408 -11.87 -23.92 -16.68
C ARG A 408 -11.74 -22.45 -17.09
N VAL A 409 -11.15 -21.62 -16.22
CA VAL A 409 -10.94 -20.19 -16.47
C VAL A 409 -9.45 -19.92 -16.60
N HIS A 410 -9.05 -19.52 -17.79
CA HIS A 410 -7.68 -19.30 -18.20
C HIS A 410 -7.45 -17.83 -18.57
N GLY A 411 -6.26 -17.31 -18.28
CA GLY A 411 -5.86 -15.98 -18.71
C GLY A 411 -4.37 -15.92 -19.04
N PHE A 412 -3.99 -15.13 -20.04
CA PHE A 412 -2.59 -14.87 -20.37
C PHE A 412 -2.29 -13.38 -20.25
N GLU A 413 -1.22 -13.04 -19.55
CA GLU A 413 -0.73 -11.67 -19.42
C GLU A 413 0.76 -11.63 -19.75
N LEU A 414 1.21 -10.60 -20.45
CA LEU A 414 2.61 -10.43 -20.79
C LEU A 414 3.39 -9.67 -19.70
N LEU A 415 2.72 -8.77 -18.98
CA LEU A 415 3.36 -7.85 -18.04
C LEU A 415 3.12 -8.25 -16.58
N MET A 416 4.18 -8.22 -15.78
CA MET A 416 4.14 -8.69 -14.39
C MET A 416 3.21 -7.90 -13.48
N ALA A 417 3.11 -6.59 -13.70
CA ALA A 417 2.25 -5.72 -12.91
C ALA A 417 0.75 -5.99 -13.12
N PRO A 418 0.18 -5.94 -14.35
CA PRO A 418 -1.22 -6.27 -14.56
C PRO A 418 -1.52 -7.73 -14.22
N TYR A 419 -0.56 -8.64 -14.39
CA TYR A 419 -0.66 -10.02 -13.91
C TYR A 419 -0.89 -10.09 -12.38
N THR A 420 -0.06 -9.37 -11.62
CA THR A 420 -0.17 -9.30 -10.15
C THR A 420 -1.50 -8.68 -9.73
N VAL A 421 -1.92 -7.60 -10.40
CA VAL A 421 -3.19 -6.93 -10.17
C VAL A 421 -4.38 -7.84 -10.48
N ALA A 422 -4.35 -8.60 -11.59
CA ALA A 422 -5.43 -9.52 -11.95
C ALA A 422 -5.61 -10.61 -10.89
N HIS A 423 -4.52 -11.21 -10.41
CA HIS A 423 -4.56 -12.21 -9.34
C HIS A 423 -5.09 -11.64 -8.02
N MET A 424 -4.61 -10.46 -7.61
CA MET A 424 -5.14 -9.77 -6.43
C MET A 424 -6.63 -9.50 -6.57
N LYS A 425 -7.04 -8.88 -7.68
CA LYS A 425 -8.41 -8.44 -7.93
C LYS A 425 -9.39 -9.61 -7.93
N LEU A 426 -9.06 -10.67 -8.66
CA LEU A 426 -9.91 -11.87 -8.72
C LEU A 426 -9.88 -12.64 -7.40
N GLY A 427 -8.75 -12.68 -6.69
CA GLY A 427 -8.65 -13.25 -5.36
C GLY A 427 -9.58 -12.55 -4.36
N LEU A 428 -9.50 -11.22 -4.26
CA LEU A 428 -10.38 -10.42 -3.40
C LEU A 428 -11.85 -10.61 -3.78
N GLN A 429 -12.18 -10.61 -5.09
CA GLN A 429 -13.53 -10.86 -5.57
C GLN A 429 -14.08 -12.23 -5.12
N LEU A 430 -13.27 -13.29 -5.25
CA LEU A 430 -13.66 -14.63 -4.81
C LEU A 430 -13.90 -14.66 -3.30
N GLN A 431 -13.04 -14.02 -2.52
CA GLN A 431 -13.19 -13.90 -1.07
C GLN A 431 -14.49 -13.18 -0.68
N GLU A 432 -14.78 -12.03 -1.30
CA GLU A 432 -16.02 -11.27 -1.07
C GLU A 432 -17.28 -12.06 -1.44
N MET A 433 -17.20 -12.91 -2.47
CA MET A 433 -18.27 -13.80 -2.89
C MET A 433 -18.45 -15.01 -1.94
N GLY A 434 -17.52 -15.23 -1.01
CA GLY A 434 -17.57 -16.29 0.00
C GLY A 434 -16.83 -17.57 -0.38
N TYR A 435 -15.80 -17.48 -1.24
CA TYR A 435 -14.86 -18.60 -1.44
C TYR A 435 -13.90 -18.71 -0.25
N GLU A 436 -13.72 -19.92 0.27
CA GLU A 436 -12.99 -20.16 1.53
C GLU A 436 -11.50 -20.49 1.33
N PHE A 437 -11.04 -20.68 0.09
CA PHE A 437 -9.64 -21.04 -0.22
C PHE A 437 -9.15 -22.30 0.51
N ASP A 438 -10.05 -23.27 0.62
CA ASP A 438 -9.88 -24.59 1.22
C ASP A 438 -9.28 -25.63 0.26
N SER A 439 -9.35 -25.37 -1.05
CA SER A 439 -8.72 -26.20 -2.08
C SER A 439 -7.36 -25.65 -2.54
N ASP A 440 -6.51 -26.55 -3.06
CA ASP A 440 -5.22 -26.20 -3.69
C ASP A 440 -5.38 -25.69 -5.14
N GLU A 441 -6.62 -25.54 -5.63
CA GLU A 441 -6.89 -25.00 -6.95
C GLU A 441 -6.48 -23.52 -7.03
N ARG A 442 -5.83 -23.17 -8.15
CA ARG A 442 -5.28 -21.84 -8.38
C ARG A 442 -6.01 -21.10 -9.50
N LEU A 443 -5.88 -19.78 -9.53
CA LEU A 443 -6.27 -19.01 -10.71
C LEU A 443 -5.33 -19.37 -11.86
N GLN A 444 -5.87 -19.87 -12.97
CA GLN A 444 -5.08 -20.30 -14.13
C GLN A 444 -4.78 -19.10 -15.05
N ILE A 445 -4.27 -18.03 -14.45
CA ILE A 445 -3.69 -16.89 -15.16
C ILE A 445 -2.18 -17.08 -15.22
N PHE A 446 -1.61 -16.98 -16.42
CA PHE A 446 -0.20 -17.24 -16.69
C PHE A 446 0.49 -15.97 -17.20
N LEU A 447 1.70 -15.73 -16.72
CA LEU A 447 2.56 -14.68 -17.24
C LEU A 447 3.29 -15.24 -18.48
N THR A 448 2.77 -14.95 -19.67
CA THR A 448 3.25 -15.51 -20.94
C THR A 448 2.81 -14.66 -22.13
N ASN A 449 3.46 -14.87 -23.28
CA ASN A 449 3.08 -14.27 -24.55
C ASN A 449 2.12 -15.19 -25.30
N SER A 450 0.86 -14.77 -25.45
CA SER A 450 -0.17 -15.57 -26.13
C SER A 450 0.08 -15.82 -27.62
N LEU A 451 1.05 -15.13 -28.23
CA LEU A 451 1.47 -15.30 -29.62
C LEU A 451 2.73 -16.14 -29.80
N GLU A 452 3.42 -16.53 -28.72
CA GLU A 452 4.56 -17.43 -28.83
C GLU A 452 4.11 -18.84 -29.21
N ASN A 453 4.79 -19.43 -30.19
CA ASN A 453 4.50 -20.80 -30.61
C ASN A 453 4.69 -21.76 -29.42
N THR A 454 3.87 -22.80 -29.36
CA THR A 454 4.12 -23.98 -28.53
C THR A 454 5.36 -24.72 -29.06
N HIS A 455 6.55 -24.13 -28.95
CA HIS A 455 7.77 -24.81 -29.35
C HIS A 455 7.96 -26.04 -28.45
N ASP A 456 8.46 -27.12 -29.07
CA ASP A 456 8.87 -28.40 -28.52
C ASP A 456 9.71 -28.27 -27.23
N LYS A 457 9.08 -27.89 -26.13
CA LYS A 457 9.57 -28.17 -24.80
C LYS A 457 9.13 -29.60 -24.51
N GLY A 458 9.93 -30.56 -25.02
CA GLY A 458 9.95 -31.98 -24.65
C GLY A 458 10.20 -32.24 -23.16
N SER A 459 10.23 -31.18 -22.38
CA SER A 459 9.86 -31.11 -20.99
C SER A 459 9.13 -29.78 -20.85
N THR A 460 7.83 -29.77 -20.50
CA THR A 460 7.40 -28.75 -19.52
C THR A 460 8.51 -28.79 -18.49
N PRO A 461 9.31 -27.73 -18.26
CA PRO A 461 10.37 -27.84 -17.27
C PRO A 461 9.64 -28.30 -16.02
N THR A 462 9.87 -29.55 -15.63
CA THR A 462 9.49 -30.05 -14.33
C THR A 462 10.29 -29.12 -13.46
N LEU A 463 9.61 -28.10 -12.96
CA LEU A 463 10.26 -27.09 -12.16
C LEU A 463 10.96 -27.89 -11.05
N PRO A 464 12.11 -27.43 -10.54
CA PRO A 464 12.49 -27.77 -9.17
C PRO A 464 11.38 -27.42 -8.14
N PHE A 465 10.32 -26.73 -8.59
CA PHE A 465 9.22 -26.12 -7.85
C PHE A 465 7.82 -26.64 -8.29
N ALA A 466 7.74 -27.75 -9.03
CA ALA A 466 6.53 -28.32 -9.65
C ALA A 466 6.10 -29.61 -8.95
N GLU A 467 6.99 -30.17 -8.14
CA GLU A 467 6.62 -31.17 -7.15
C GLU A 467 6.39 -30.44 -5.83
N TRP A 468 5.39 -30.95 -5.10
CA TRP A 468 4.74 -30.45 -3.88
C TRP A 468 3.57 -29.50 -4.11
#